data_AF-A0A816RH48-F1
#
_entry.id   AF-A0A816RH48-F1
#
_cell.length_a   1.000
_cell.length_b   1.000
_cell.length_c   1.000
_cell.angle_alpha   90.00
_cell.angle_beta   90.00
_cell.angle_gamma   90.00
#
_symmetry.space_group_name_H-M   'P 1'
#
loop_
_entity.id
_entity.type
_entity.pdbx_description
1 polymer ?
#
loop_
_entity_poly.entity_id
_entity_poly.type
_entity_poly.pdbx_seq_one_letter_code
_entity_poly.pdbx_strand_id
1 'polypeptide(L)'
;HHFNWSYFASAHGKGVVDGVGGTLKRLVWLEIMAGEQCSSAEDFVKICRQKTKAINTIFVKQAQLDVTKSMLEKSFSNLSSIPDIRNHHHFKALHKDIIRYGQYSTSENQYVFRF
;
A
#
# COMPACT_ATOMS: atom_id res chain seq x y z
N HIS A 1 10.70 -8.70 15.11
CA HIS A 1 9.49 -8.03 14.58
C HIS A 1 9.01 -8.81 13.36
N HIS A 2 7.85 -9.48 13.45
CA HIS A 2 7.24 -10.17 12.31
C HIS A 2 6.51 -9.13 11.46
N PHE A 3 6.98 -8.90 10.23
CA PHE A 3 6.30 -8.05 9.26
C PHE A 3 5.36 -8.91 8.43
N ASN A 4 4.05 -8.62 8.49
CA ASN A 4 3.04 -9.25 7.66
C ASN A 4 2.39 -8.17 6.79
N TRP A 5 2.50 -8.30 5.46
CA TRP A 5 1.94 -7.37 4.50
C TRP A 5 1.00 -8.13 3.57
N SER A 6 -0.29 -7.83 3.67
CA SER A 6 -1.30 -8.33 2.73
C SER A 6 -1.55 -7.28 1.66
N TYR A 7 -1.06 -7.52 0.46
CA TYR A 7 -1.34 -6.68 -0.70
C TYR A 7 -2.70 -7.05 -1.28
N PHE A 8 -3.67 -6.16 -1.15
CA PHE A 8 -4.93 -6.27 -1.88
C PHE A 8 -4.79 -5.43 -3.15
N ALA A 9 -4.72 -6.08 -4.31
CA ALA A 9 -5.04 -5.39 -5.56
C ALA A 9 -6.46 -4.82 -5.40
N SER A 10 -6.70 -3.59 -5.87
CA SER A 10 -8.04 -3.01 -5.98
C SER A 10 -8.86 -3.79 -7.02
N ALA A 11 -9.21 -5.03 -6.70
CA ALA A 11 -9.93 -5.93 -7.58
C ALA A 11 -11.43 -5.78 -7.32
N HIS A 12 -12.12 -5.15 -8.27
CA HIS A 12 -13.56 -5.30 -8.52
C HIS A 12 -14.55 -5.07 -7.37
N GLY A 13 -14.31 -4.13 -6.44
CA GLY A 13 -15.40 -3.58 -5.62
C GLY A 13 -16.00 -4.53 -4.58
N LYS A 14 -15.28 -5.60 -4.21
CA LYS A 14 -15.78 -6.69 -3.33
C LYS A 14 -14.88 -6.94 -2.11
N GLY A 15 -13.85 -6.13 -1.88
CA GLY A 15 -12.95 -6.26 -0.72
C GLY A 15 -13.33 -5.35 0.45
N VAL A 16 -12.78 -5.62 1.63
CA VAL A 16 -12.91 -4.74 2.83
C VAL A 16 -12.50 -3.30 2.53
N VAL A 17 -11.51 -3.12 1.64
CA VAL A 17 -11.02 -1.82 1.18
C VAL A 17 -12.11 -1.01 0.45
N ASP A 18 -12.99 -1.68 -0.30
CA ASP A 18 -14.11 -1.04 -0.98
C ASP A 18 -15.18 -0.57 0.01
N GLY A 19 -15.36 -1.29 1.11
CA GLY A 19 -16.23 -0.87 2.22
C GLY A 19 -15.74 0.43 2.85
N VAL A 20 -14.45 0.50 3.21
CA VAL A 20 -13.85 1.72 3.79
C VAL A 20 -13.95 2.91 2.82
N GLY A 21 -13.59 2.70 1.55
CA GLY A 21 -13.69 3.74 0.53
C GLY A 21 -15.13 4.18 0.26
N GLY A 22 -16.06 3.24 0.21
CA GLY A 22 -17.49 3.51 0.04
C GLY A 22 -18.08 4.30 1.19
N THR A 23 -17.72 3.97 2.44
CA THR A 23 -18.15 4.70 3.63
C THR A 23 -17.68 6.15 3.59
N LEU A 24 -16.40 6.42 3.27
CA LEU A 24 -15.90 7.79 3.17
C LEU A 24 -16.57 8.58 2.04
N LYS A 25 -16.75 7.97 0.86
CA LYS A 25 -17.44 8.60 -0.28
C LYS A 25 -18.87 8.99 0.08
N ARG A 26 -19.62 8.07 0.72
CA ARG A 26 -20.99 8.34 1.17
C ARG A 26 -21.02 9.46 2.21
N LEU A 27 -20.09 9.46 3.15
CA LEU A 27 -20.00 10.49 4.18
C LEU A 27 -19.77 11.87 3.55
N VAL A 28 -18.80 12.00 2.64
CA VAL A 28 -18.52 13.28 1.97
C VAL A 28 -19.69 13.72 1.10
N TRP A 29 -20.34 12.78 0.40
CA TRP A 29 -21.52 13.07 -0.40
C TRP A 29 -22.67 13.68 0.43
N LEU A 30 -22.92 13.15 1.62
CA LEU A 30 -23.96 13.69 2.52
C LEU A 30 -23.66 15.13 2.94
N GLU A 31 -22.39 15.47 3.17
CA GLU A 31 -21.98 16.83 3.50
C GLU A 31 -22.12 17.79 2.32
N ILE A 32 -21.79 17.33 1.11
CA ILE A 32 -22.03 18.12 -0.12
C ILE A 32 -23.52 18.42 -0.28
N MET A 33 -24.38 17.42 -0.05
CA MET A 33 -25.84 17.61 -0.09
C MET A 33 -26.35 18.54 1.02
N ALA A 34 -25.63 18.64 2.15
CA ALA A 34 -25.90 19.59 3.23
C ALA A 34 -25.35 21.01 2.97
N GLY A 35 -24.67 21.23 1.83
CA GLY A 35 -24.16 22.53 1.41
C GLY A 35 -22.66 22.73 1.55
N GLU A 36 -21.89 21.72 1.97
CA GLU A 36 -20.43 21.80 2.01
C GLU A 36 -19.85 21.77 0.59
N GLN A 37 -18.75 22.50 0.36
CA GLN A 37 -18.05 22.48 -0.91
C GLN A 37 -16.88 21.47 -0.87
N CYS A 38 -16.81 20.60 -1.88
CA CYS A 38 -15.70 19.67 -2.05
C CYS A 38 -15.23 19.71 -3.51
N SER A 39 -14.25 20.56 -3.82
CA SER A 39 -13.71 20.74 -5.18
C SER A 39 -12.30 20.19 -5.36
N SER A 40 -11.65 19.78 -4.28
CA SER A 40 -10.29 19.23 -4.28
C SER A 40 -10.17 17.96 -3.44
N ALA A 41 -9.06 17.24 -3.62
CA ALA A 41 -8.74 16.09 -2.78
C ALA A 41 -8.42 16.51 -1.34
N GLU A 42 -7.86 17.71 -1.15
CA GLU A 42 -7.67 18.34 0.15
C GLU A 42 -8.99 18.55 0.88
N ASP A 43 -10.02 19.07 0.19
CA ASP A 43 -11.36 19.26 0.78
C ASP A 43 -11.97 17.92 1.18
N PHE A 44 -11.86 16.91 0.31
CA PHE A 44 -12.34 15.57 0.59
C PHE A 44 -11.73 15.02 1.89
N VAL A 45 -10.40 15.11 2.04
CA VAL A 45 -9.70 14.63 3.23
C VAL A 45 -10.05 15.46 4.46
N LYS A 46 -10.21 16.78 4.31
CA LYS A 46 -10.64 17.69 5.38
C LYS A 46 -12.01 17.26 5.92
N ILE A 47 -13.00 17.06 5.04
CA ILE A 47 -14.35 16.61 5.42
C ILE A 47 -14.28 15.25 6.11
N CYS A 48 -13.53 14.28 5.56
CA CYS A 48 -13.37 12.97 6.17
C CYS A 48 -12.84 13.05 7.61
N ARG A 49 -11.77 13.83 7.84
CA ARG A 49 -11.15 13.99 9.17
C ARG A 49 -12.05 14.73 10.17
N GLN A 50 -12.87 15.65 9.69
CA GLN A 50 -13.83 16.37 10.54
C GLN A 50 -14.98 15.46 10.98
N LYS A 51 -15.43 14.56 10.11
CA LYS A 51 -16.68 13.81 10.31
C LYS A 51 -16.48 12.41 10.87
N THR A 52 -15.29 11.83 10.76
CA THR A 52 -15.00 10.54 11.39
C THR A 52 -13.56 10.44 11.88
N LYS A 53 -13.40 9.87 13.08
CA LYS A 53 -12.11 9.43 13.63
C LYS A 53 -11.89 7.92 13.50
N ALA A 54 -12.92 7.18 13.08
CA ALA A 54 -12.85 5.73 12.93
C ALA A 54 -12.02 5.30 11.71
N ILE A 55 -11.90 6.18 10.71
CA ILE A 55 -11.10 5.93 9.51
C ILE A 55 -10.05 7.04 9.41
N ASN A 56 -8.78 6.67 9.58
CA ASN A 56 -7.68 7.61 9.44
C ASN A 56 -7.42 7.88 7.94
N THR A 57 -7.56 9.13 7.52
CA THR A 57 -7.35 9.54 6.14
C THR A 57 -6.05 10.32 6.02
N ILE A 58 -5.16 9.89 5.12
CA ILE A 58 -3.87 10.53 4.85
C ILE A 58 -3.95 11.20 3.47
N PHE A 59 -3.54 12.46 3.39
CA PHE A 59 -3.39 13.16 2.13
C PHE A 59 -1.92 13.18 1.74
N VAL A 60 -1.60 12.70 0.53
CA VAL A 60 -0.24 12.63 0.02
C VAL A 60 -0.15 13.50 -1.22
N LYS A 61 0.71 14.53 -1.17
CA LYS A 61 0.95 15.44 -2.28
C LYS A 61 1.93 14.85 -3.28
N GLN A 62 1.83 15.27 -4.55
CA GLN A 62 2.76 14.86 -5.60
C GLN A 62 4.23 15.10 -5.21
N ALA A 63 4.55 16.28 -4.65
CA ALA A 63 5.90 16.58 -4.20
C ALA A 63 6.43 15.59 -3.14
N GLN A 64 5.56 15.08 -2.26
CA GLN A 64 5.94 14.06 -1.27
C GLN A 64 6.19 12.70 -1.95
N LEU A 65 5.38 12.36 -2.97
CA LEU A 65 5.61 11.18 -3.79
C LEU A 65 6.92 11.27 -4.55
N ASP A 66 7.24 12.42 -5.15
CA ASP A 66 8.45 12.59 -5.94
C ASP A 66 9.72 12.48 -5.09
N VAL A 67 9.72 13.10 -3.90
CA VAL A 67 10.82 12.97 -2.93
C VAL A 67 10.98 11.53 -2.48
N THR A 68 9.86 10.87 -2.12
CA THR A 68 9.89 9.47 -1.66
C THR A 68 10.37 8.56 -2.79
N LYS A 69 9.88 8.75 -4.01
CA LYS A 69 10.27 7.99 -5.20
C LYS A 69 11.77 8.15 -5.46
N SER A 70 12.28 9.37 -5.48
CA SER A 70 13.71 9.63 -5.68
C SER A 70 14.56 8.99 -4.57
N MET A 71 14.13 9.08 -3.32
CA MET A 71 14.80 8.43 -2.19
C MET A 71 14.82 6.91 -2.34
N LEU A 72 13.69 6.29 -2.71
CA LEU A 72 13.59 4.85 -2.92
C LEU A 72 14.46 4.44 -4.12
N GLU A 73 14.36 5.11 -5.26
CA GLU A 73 15.20 4.84 -6.43
C GLU A 73 16.69 4.90 -6.09
N LYS A 74 17.13 5.89 -5.32
CA LYS A 74 18.52 5.97 -4.83
C LYS A 74 18.86 4.85 -3.84
N SER A 75 17.94 4.49 -2.96
CA SER A 75 18.17 3.45 -1.94
C SER A 75 18.23 2.06 -2.58
N PHE A 76 17.49 1.84 -3.66
CA PHE A 76 17.40 0.59 -4.39
C PHE A 76 18.27 0.56 -5.66
N SER A 77 19.01 1.63 -5.98
CA SER A 77 19.77 1.73 -7.24
C SER A 77 20.80 0.64 -7.42
N ASN A 78 21.33 0.12 -6.31
CA ASN A 78 22.39 -0.88 -6.29
C ASN A 78 21.87 -2.28 -5.91
N LEU A 79 20.56 -2.43 -5.73
CA LEU A 79 19.96 -3.70 -5.35
C LEU A 79 19.62 -4.53 -6.59
N SER A 80 20.11 -5.75 -6.61
CA SER A 80 19.85 -6.72 -7.67
C SER A 80 18.42 -7.26 -7.55
N SER A 81 17.70 -7.28 -8.67
CA SER A 81 16.36 -7.88 -8.71
C SER A 81 16.48 -9.38 -8.54
N ILE A 82 15.63 -9.97 -7.69
CA ILE A 82 15.47 -11.42 -7.62
C ILE A 82 14.86 -11.88 -8.96
N PRO A 83 15.49 -12.82 -9.68
CA PRO A 83 14.93 -13.38 -10.90
C PRO A 83 13.54 -13.98 -10.64
N ASP A 84 12.61 -13.79 -11.58
CA ASP A 84 11.27 -14.38 -11.53
C ASP A 84 10.48 -14.14 -10.23
N ILE A 85 10.74 -13.03 -9.53
CA ILE A 85 10.14 -12.71 -8.21
C ILE A 85 8.60 -12.85 -8.18
N ARG A 86 7.92 -12.64 -9.30
CA ARG A 86 6.47 -12.77 -9.45
C ARG A 86 5.95 -14.21 -9.31
N ASN A 87 6.80 -15.20 -9.60
CA ASN A 87 6.49 -16.62 -9.48
C ASN A 87 6.78 -17.16 -8.07
N HIS A 88 7.21 -16.30 -7.14
CA HIS A 88 7.59 -16.68 -5.79
C HIS A 88 6.65 -16.01 -4.79
N HIS A 89 6.00 -16.81 -3.95
CA HIS A 89 5.04 -16.34 -2.96
C HIS A 89 5.50 -16.54 -1.52
N HIS A 90 6.71 -17.08 -1.33
CA HIS A 90 7.28 -17.32 -0.01
C HIS A 90 8.70 -16.79 0.06
N PHE A 91 8.93 -15.84 0.96
CA PHE A 91 10.23 -15.22 1.23
C PHE A 91 10.52 -15.25 2.73
N LYS A 92 11.73 -15.64 3.11
CA LYS A 92 12.19 -15.70 4.49
C LYS A 92 13.57 -15.07 4.61
N ALA A 93 13.70 -14.03 5.44
CA ALA A 93 15.00 -13.50 5.80
C ALA A 93 15.79 -14.55 6.61
N LEU A 94 17.00 -14.85 6.17
CA LEU A 94 17.90 -15.76 6.88
C LEU A 94 18.90 -14.96 7.72
N HIS A 95 19.50 -13.94 7.11
CA HIS A 95 20.47 -13.02 7.73
C HIS A 95 20.36 -11.64 7.09
N LYS A 96 21.18 -10.70 7.55
CA LYS A 96 21.34 -9.38 6.92
C LYS A 96 21.72 -9.60 5.44
N ASP A 97 20.95 -8.98 4.55
CA ASP A 97 21.12 -9.02 3.09
C ASP A 97 21.01 -10.42 2.46
N ILE A 98 20.51 -11.43 3.20
CA ILE A 98 20.34 -12.80 2.70
C ILE A 98 18.91 -13.27 2.94
N ILE A 99 18.24 -13.66 1.86
CA ILE A 99 16.89 -14.20 1.88
C ILE A 99 16.85 -15.59 1.26
N ARG A 100 15.88 -16.39 1.72
CA ARG A 100 15.45 -17.62 1.07
C ARG A 100 14.09 -17.40 0.43
N TYR A 101 13.87 -17.91 -0.77
CA TYR A 101 12.60 -17.77 -1.46
C TYR A 101 12.20 -19.02 -2.25
N GLY A 102 10.90 -19.19 -2.50
CA GLY A 102 10.33 -20.34 -3.21
C GLY A 102 8.93 -20.02 -3.77
N GLN A 103 8.38 -20.93 -4.57
CA GLN A 103 7.07 -20.73 -5.20
C GLN A 103 5.96 -20.65 -4.14
N TYR A 104 6.01 -21.52 -3.13
CA TYR A 104 5.12 -21.58 -1.97
C TYR A 104 5.88 -22.14 -0.76
N SER A 105 5.31 -22.08 0.45
CA SER A 105 6.02 -22.41 1.69
C SER A 105 6.53 -23.86 1.77
N THR A 106 5.85 -24.79 1.09
CA THR A 106 6.18 -26.22 1.04
C THR A 106 6.93 -26.64 -0.22
N SER A 107 7.36 -25.69 -1.08
CA SER A 107 8.06 -26.06 -2.30
C SER A 107 9.39 -26.72 -1.98
N GLU A 108 9.65 -27.88 -2.61
CA GLU A 108 10.94 -28.58 -2.50
C GLU A 108 12.08 -27.71 -3.05
N ASN A 109 11.79 -26.97 -4.13
CA ASN A 109 12.72 -25.99 -4.68
C ASN A 109 12.70 -24.71 -3.86
N GLN A 110 13.78 -24.47 -3.12
CA GLN A 110 14.05 -23.22 -2.40
C GLN A 110 15.38 -22.63 -2.87
N TYR A 111 15.36 -21.32 -3.09
CA TYR A 111 16.49 -20.56 -3.61
C TYR A 111 16.99 -19.58 -2.54
N VAL A 112 18.25 -19.18 -2.62
CA VAL A 112 18.86 -18.18 -1.73
C VAL A 112 19.35 -17.02 -2.57
N PHE A 113 18.97 -15.80 -2.16
CA PHE A 113 19.44 -14.57 -2.79
C PHE A 113 20.23 -13.74 -1.78
N ARG A 114 21.32 -13.13 -2.25
CA ARG A 114 22.12 -12.19 -1.48
C ARG A 114 22.11 -10.84 -2.19
N PHE A 115 21.63 -9.83 -1.47
CA PHE A 115 21.64 -8.43 -1.90
C PHE A 115 23.04 -7.81 -1.79
#